data_AF-A0A9E6C5V6-F1
#
_entry.id   AF-A0A9E6C5V6-F1
#
_cell.length_a   1.000
_cell.length_b   1.000
_cell.length_c   1.000
_cell.angle_alpha   90.00
_cell.angle_beta   90.00
_cell.angle_gamma   90.00
#
_symmetry.space_group_name_H-M   'P 1'
#
loop_
_entity.id
_entity.type
_entity.pdbx_description
1 polymer ?
#
loop_
_entity_poly.entity_id
_entity_poly.type
_entity_poly.pdbx_seq_one_letter_code
_entity_poly.pdbx_strand_id
1 'polypeptide(L)'
;LFIVDDAERDAYARAQAWAFIRQDPWGALVRIARRLQAFYGLERRVVMFLYSQGLFGAWSRPVLFLAAVIWLTPFAIVLLLAVRTWPHVHRGPGWGWWLAWVTAYTLPHALILADPRMHLALVPLLTVAAMWTVAMADHWRAAERRARWKAWAGRGAQALLVTSWALDLAGDWERIVILFGPEGHKAHFDY
;
A
#
# COMPACT_ATOMS: atom_id res chain seq x y z
N LEU A 1 -2.29 -22.42 -24.20
CA LEU A 1 -1.41 -23.51 -23.75
C LEU A 1 -2.14 -24.28 -22.66
N PHE A 2 -2.61 -25.49 -22.95
CA PHE A 2 -3.18 -26.40 -21.94
C PHE A 2 -2.06 -27.33 -21.47
N ILE A 3 -1.21 -26.82 -20.57
CA ILE A 3 -0.23 -27.65 -19.85
C ILE A 3 -0.96 -28.18 -18.61
N VAL A 4 -1.19 -29.49 -18.55
CA VAL A 4 -1.91 -30.16 -17.45
C VAL A 4 -0.98 -30.43 -16.26
N ASP A 5 0.34 -30.53 -16.50
CA ASP A 5 1.34 -30.69 -15.44
C ASP A 5 1.74 -29.34 -14.83
N ASP A 6 1.54 -29.19 -13.52
CA ASP A 6 1.89 -28.00 -12.76
C ASP A 6 3.41 -27.74 -12.75
N ALA A 7 4.24 -28.78 -12.77
CA ALA A 7 5.70 -28.63 -12.77
C ALA A 7 6.20 -28.05 -14.11
N GLU A 8 5.67 -28.54 -15.22
CA GLU A 8 5.97 -28.01 -16.56
C GLU A 8 5.45 -26.58 -16.71
N ARG A 9 4.25 -26.30 -16.19
CA ARG A 9 3.68 -24.94 -16.22
C ARG A 9 4.56 -23.96 -15.45
N ASP A 10 5.04 -24.35 -14.27
CA ASP A 10 5.90 -23.50 -13.45
C ASP A 10 7.29 -23.30 -14.08
N ALA A 11 7.89 -24.34 -14.66
CA ALA A 11 9.14 -24.22 -15.40
C ALA A 11 9.00 -23.27 -16.61
N TYR A 12 7.92 -23.40 -17.38
CA TYR A 12 7.61 -22.52 -18.51
C TYR A 12 7.38 -21.08 -18.06
N ALA A 13 6.58 -20.86 -17.01
CA ALA A 13 6.31 -19.52 -16.48
C ALA A 13 7.59 -18.83 -15.98
N ARG A 14 8.46 -19.57 -15.27
CA ARG A 14 9.78 -19.07 -14.82
C ARG A 14 10.67 -18.70 -16.00
N ALA A 15 10.73 -19.54 -17.04
CA ALA A 15 11.52 -19.26 -18.23
C ALA A 15 11.06 -17.96 -18.93
N GLN A 16 9.74 -17.78 -19.07
CA GLN A 16 9.17 -16.57 -19.67
C GLN A 16 9.40 -15.32 -18.82
N ALA A 17 9.24 -15.43 -17.49
CA ALA A 17 9.56 -14.33 -16.58
C ALA A 17 11.03 -13.91 -16.69
N TRP A 18 11.95 -14.88 -16.80
CA TRP A 18 13.38 -14.61 -16.94
C TRP A 18 13.75 -14.01 -18.29
N ALA A 19 13.11 -14.48 -19.37
CA ALA A 19 13.26 -13.89 -20.69
C ALA A 19 12.79 -12.42 -20.70
N PHE A 20 11.62 -12.15 -20.10
CA PHE A 20 11.08 -10.80 -19.96
C PHE A 20 12.04 -9.87 -19.18
N ILE A 21 12.55 -10.31 -18.02
CA ILE A 21 13.48 -9.51 -17.19
C ILE A 21 14.78 -9.19 -17.94
N ARG A 22 15.29 -10.12 -18.74
CA ARG A 22 16.51 -9.88 -19.56
C ARG A 22 16.26 -8.92 -20.71
N GLN A 23 15.09 -8.97 -21.33
CA GLN A 23 14.74 -8.11 -22.46
C GLN A 23 14.44 -6.67 -22.02
N ASP A 24 13.74 -6.50 -20.90
CA ASP A 24 13.36 -5.19 -20.36
C ASP A 24 13.52 -5.14 -18.83
N PRO A 25 14.78 -4.99 -18.34
CA PRO A 25 15.05 -4.95 -16.90
C PRO A 25 14.39 -3.74 -16.23
N TRP A 26 14.27 -2.62 -16.95
CA TRP A 26 13.65 -1.41 -16.42
C TRP A 26 12.14 -1.60 -16.25
N GLY A 27 11.45 -2.15 -17.25
CA GLY A 27 10.03 -2.45 -17.15
C GLY A 27 9.71 -3.52 -16.12
N ALA A 28 10.65 -4.44 -15.81
CA ALA A 28 10.52 -5.35 -14.68
C ALA A 28 10.56 -4.60 -13.34
N LEU A 29 11.52 -3.69 -13.14
CA LEU A 29 11.62 -2.87 -11.93
C LEU A 29 10.39 -1.98 -11.74
N VAL A 30 9.88 -1.36 -12.80
CA VAL A 30 8.66 -0.56 -12.75
C VAL A 30 7.45 -1.41 -12.34
N ARG A 31 7.34 -2.66 -12.83
CA ARG A 31 6.27 -3.59 -12.41
C ARG A 31 6.38 -3.97 -10.94
N ILE A 32 7.59 -4.22 -10.44
CA ILE A 32 7.85 -4.48 -9.02
C ILE A 32 7.41 -3.27 -8.17
N ALA A 33 7.82 -2.06 -8.57
CA ALA A 33 7.44 -0.83 -7.89
C ALA A 33 5.91 -0.65 -7.86
N ARG A 34 5.21 -0.89 -8.97
CA ARG A 34 3.74 -0.86 -9.04
C ARG A 34 3.08 -1.90 -8.14
N ARG A 35 3.65 -3.11 -8.03
CA ARG A 35 3.15 -4.15 -7.11
C ARG A 35 3.32 -3.75 -5.65
N LEU A 36 4.46 -3.15 -5.29
CA LEU A 36 4.68 -2.62 -3.94
C LEU A 36 3.74 -1.44 -3.63
N GLN A 37 3.50 -0.57 -4.62
CA GLN A 37 2.51 0.49 -4.53
C GLN A 37 1.11 -0.07 -4.27
N ALA A 38 0.69 -1.11 -5.00
CA ALA A 38 -0.61 -1.75 -4.81
C ALA A 38 -0.73 -2.42 -3.44
N PHE A 39 0.35 -3.05 -2.95
CA PHE A 39 0.38 -3.70 -1.65
C PHE A 39 0.17 -2.70 -0.50
N TYR A 40 0.82 -1.53 -0.55
CA TYR A 40 0.62 -0.44 0.42
C TYR A 40 -0.47 0.55 -0.02
N GLY A 41 -1.34 0.15 -0.94
CA GLY A 41 -2.42 0.98 -1.47
C GLY A 41 -3.53 1.22 -0.45
N LEU A 42 -4.36 2.24 -0.72
CA LEU A 42 -5.54 2.48 0.11
C LEU A 42 -6.62 1.42 -0.17
N GLU A 43 -7.31 0.96 0.88
CA GLU A 43 -8.37 -0.06 0.85
C GLU A 43 -9.69 0.43 0.22
N ARG A 44 -9.61 1.04 -0.97
CA ARG A 44 -10.76 1.61 -1.68
C ARG A 44 -11.69 0.56 -2.27
N ARG A 45 -11.16 -0.63 -2.58
CA ARG A 45 -11.95 -1.72 -3.19
C ARG A 45 -13.14 -2.10 -2.31
N VAL A 46 -12.95 -2.14 -1.00
CA VAL A 46 -14.04 -2.42 -0.04
C VAL A 46 -15.13 -1.36 -0.14
N VAL A 47 -14.77 -0.07 -0.12
CA VAL A 47 -15.73 1.04 -0.21
C VAL A 47 -16.46 1.02 -1.56
N MET A 48 -15.73 0.86 -2.66
CA MET A 48 -16.27 0.82 -4.01
C MET A 48 -17.23 -0.36 -4.19
N PHE A 49 -16.80 -1.55 -3.78
CA PHE A 49 -17.62 -2.75 -3.85
C PHE A 49 -18.89 -2.60 -3.00
N LEU A 50 -18.76 -2.35 -1.69
CA LEU A 50 -19.90 -2.32 -0.77
C LEU A 50 -20.96 -1.29 -1.18
N TYR A 51 -20.54 -0.09 -1.61
CA TYR A 51 -21.48 0.93 -2.05
C TYR A 51 -22.12 0.59 -3.40
N SER A 52 -21.34 0.11 -4.38
CA SER A 52 -21.83 -0.16 -5.74
C SER A 52 -22.75 -1.37 -5.86
N GLN A 53 -22.83 -2.22 -4.83
CA GLN A 53 -23.80 -3.32 -4.72
C GLN A 53 -25.17 -2.86 -4.19
N GLY A 54 -25.34 -1.59 -3.85
CA GLY A 54 -26.64 -1.04 -3.42
C GLY A 54 -27.08 -1.46 -2.01
N LEU A 55 -26.18 -2.06 -1.22
CA LEU A 55 -26.49 -2.61 0.11
C LEU A 55 -27.05 -1.57 1.10
N PHE A 56 -26.71 -0.30 0.90
CA PHE A 56 -27.11 0.82 1.77
C PHE A 56 -28.00 1.85 1.06
N GLY A 57 -28.42 1.56 -0.18
CA GLY A 57 -29.14 2.51 -1.04
C GLY A 57 -28.28 3.70 -1.49
N ALA A 58 -28.93 4.73 -2.05
CA ALA A 58 -28.26 5.93 -2.52
C ALA A 58 -27.92 6.85 -1.34
N TRP A 59 -26.62 7.12 -1.14
CA TRP A 59 -26.17 8.12 -0.18
C TRP A 59 -25.99 9.47 -0.85
N SER A 60 -26.15 10.55 -0.06
CA SER A 60 -25.72 11.86 -0.53
C SER A 60 -24.19 11.88 -0.70
N ARG A 61 -23.70 12.62 -1.70
CA ARG A 61 -22.26 12.72 -1.99
C ARG A 61 -21.41 13.07 -0.76
N PRO A 62 -21.81 14.02 0.12
CA PRO A 62 -21.03 14.32 1.32
C PRO A 62 -20.94 13.15 2.30
N VAL A 63 -22.01 12.37 2.45
CA VAL A 63 -22.02 11.20 3.34
C VAL A 63 -21.12 10.10 2.80
N LEU A 64 -21.20 9.80 1.50
CA LEU A 64 -20.33 8.83 0.85
C LEU A 64 -18.85 9.24 0.94
N PHE A 65 -18.57 10.53 0.72
CA PHE A 65 -17.21 11.06 0.84
C PHE A 65 -16.69 10.91 2.27
N LEU A 66 -17.49 11.29 3.28
CA LEU A 66 -17.11 11.16 4.68
C LEU A 66 -16.86 9.69 5.07
N ALA A 67 -17.73 8.77 4.64
CA ALA A 67 -17.55 7.34 4.87
C ALA A 67 -16.26 6.81 4.23
N ALA A 68 -15.97 7.20 2.98
CA ALA A 68 -14.74 6.85 2.30
C ALA A 68 -13.50 7.39 3.04
N VAL A 69 -13.54 8.65 3.50
CA VAL A 69 -12.44 9.24 4.29
C VAL A 69 -12.24 8.49 5.61
N ILE A 70 -13.31 8.21 6.37
CA ILE A 70 -13.23 7.46 7.63
C ILE A 70 -12.64 6.07 7.41
N TRP A 71 -12.96 5.42 6.29
CA TRP A 71 -12.45 4.09 5.99
C TRP A 71 -10.99 4.08 5.55
N LEU A 72 -10.58 5.02 4.69
CA LEU A 72 -9.25 5.00 4.06
C LEU A 72 -8.16 5.66 4.92
N THR A 73 -8.54 6.66 5.74
CA THR A 73 -7.56 7.46 6.48
C THR A 73 -6.83 6.74 7.62
N PRO A 74 -7.43 5.81 8.39
CA PRO A 74 -6.73 5.20 9.53
C PRO A 74 -5.45 4.48 9.10
N PHE A 75 -5.52 3.65 8.05
CA PHE A 75 -4.35 2.97 7.50
C PHE A 75 -3.32 3.97 6.97
N ALA A 76 -3.77 5.00 6.23
CA ALA A 76 -2.89 6.03 5.70
C ALA A 76 -2.11 6.75 6.82
N ILE A 77 -2.79 7.13 7.90
CA ILE A 77 -2.17 7.78 9.07
C ILE A 77 -1.15 6.85 9.72
N VAL A 78 -1.51 5.60 9.97
CA VAL A 78 -0.62 4.61 10.57
C VAL A 78 0.64 4.44 9.70
N LEU A 79 0.49 4.28 8.39
CA LEU A 79 1.64 4.07 7.50
C LEU A 79 2.53 5.32 7.41
N LEU A 80 1.94 6.52 7.33
CA LEU A 80 2.70 7.79 7.31
C LEU A 80 3.50 8.01 8.59
N LEU A 81 2.97 7.60 9.75
CA LEU A 81 3.68 7.64 11.01
C LEU A 81 4.75 6.55 11.06
N ALA A 82 4.39 5.31 10.70
CA ALA A 82 5.30 4.17 10.71
C ALA A 82 6.53 4.36 9.80
N VAL A 83 6.37 4.97 8.62
CA VAL A 83 7.52 5.24 7.74
C VAL A 83 8.43 6.34 8.32
N ARG A 84 7.88 7.27 9.10
CA ARG A 84 8.66 8.36 9.73
C ARG A 84 9.60 7.84 10.81
N THR A 85 9.23 6.76 11.49
CA THR A 85 10.07 6.00 12.43
C THR A 85 11.41 5.62 11.80
N TRP A 86 11.40 5.23 10.52
CA TRP A 86 12.46 4.48 9.86
C TRP A 86 13.89 5.04 10.03
N PRO A 87 14.18 6.34 9.77
CA PRO A 87 15.54 6.87 9.87
C PRO A 87 16.05 6.98 11.32
N HIS A 88 15.15 6.81 12.29
CA HIS A 88 15.42 6.96 13.72
C HIS A 88 15.67 5.63 14.43
N VAL A 89 15.25 4.48 13.88
CA VAL A 89 15.23 3.19 14.60
C VAL A 89 16.58 2.47 14.71
N HIS A 90 17.70 3.13 14.41
CA HIS A 90 19.01 2.50 14.47
C HIS A 90 19.54 2.58 15.90
N ARG A 91 19.21 1.61 16.78
CA ARG A 91 19.97 1.38 18.05
C ARG A 91 19.57 0.18 18.93
N GLY A 92 18.53 -0.61 18.62
CA GLY A 92 18.10 -1.73 19.47
C GLY A 92 18.33 -3.12 18.85
N PRO A 93 18.60 -4.16 19.67
CA PRO A 93 18.82 -5.53 19.18
C PRO A 93 17.58 -6.16 18.48
N GLY A 94 16.38 -5.60 18.67
CA GLY A 94 15.14 -6.09 18.04
C GLY A 94 14.79 -5.48 16.67
N TRP A 95 15.42 -4.38 16.27
CA TRP A 95 15.03 -3.68 15.03
C TRP A 95 15.36 -4.47 13.77
N GLY A 96 16.54 -5.12 13.74
CA GLY A 96 16.93 -5.97 12.62
C GLY A 96 15.92 -7.09 12.37
N TRP A 97 15.39 -7.67 13.45
CA TRP A 97 14.35 -8.68 13.38
C TRP A 97 13.01 -8.12 12.90
N TRP A 98 12.57 -6.97 13.44
CA TRP A 98 11.34 -6.34 12.96
C TRP A 98 11.41 -6.05 11.46
N LEU A 99 12.54 -5.49 10.99
CA LEU A 99 12.74 -5.23 9.58
C LEU A 99 12.79 -6.52 8.76
N ALA A 100 13.52 -7.53 9.22
CA ALA A 100 13.57 -8.82 8.55
C ALA A 100 12.15 -9.40 8.40
N TRP A 101 11.30 -9.31 9.43
CA TRP A 101 9.92 -9.76 9.39
C TRP A 101 9.06 -8.97 8.40
N VAL A 102 9.08 -7.62 8.48
CA VAL A 102 8.31 -6.78 7.55
C VAL A 102 8.74 -7.03 6.11
N THR A 103 10.04 -7.19 5.87
CA THR A 103 10.59 -7.45 4.54
C THR A 103 10.24 -8.85 4.05
N ALA A 104 10.43 -9.87 4.88
CA ALA A 104 10.13 -11.27 4.57
C ALA A 104 8.63 -11.50 4.36
N TYR A 105 7.77 -10.70 4.99
CA TYR A 105 6.34 -10.71 4.71
C TYR A 105 6.02 -9.93 3.43
N THR A 106 6.49 -8.69 3.31
CA THR A 106 6.16 -7.79 2.18
C THR A 106 6.62 -8.34 0.85
N LEU A 107 7.88 -8.79 0.73
CA LEU A 107 8.46 -9.19 -0.55
C LEU A 107 7.69 -10.32 -1.24
N PRO A 108 7.48 -11.50 -0.63
CA PRO A 108 6.75 -12.57 -1.30
C PRO A 108 5.30 -12.18 -1.58
N HIS A 109 4.63 -11.48 -0.65
CA HIS A 109 3.23 -11.11 -0.85
C HIS A 109 3.06 -10.04 -1.93
N ALA A 110 3.91 -9.03 -1.98
CA ALA A 110 3.87 -8.01 -3.03
C ALA A 110 4.33 -8.56 -4.38
N LEU A 111 5.36 -9.40 -4.42
CA LEU A 111 5.93 -9.89 -5.68
C LEU A 111 5.15 -11.04 -6.29
N ILE A 112 4.51 -11.89 -5.50
CA ILE A 112 3.82 -13.09 -5.98
C ILE A 112 2.31 -12.83 -6.07
N LEU A 113 1.67 -12.52 -4.94
CA LEU A 113 0.21 -12.44 -4.82
C LEU A 113 -0.34 -11.06 -5.20
N ALA A 114 0.35 -9.98 -4.82
CA ALA A 114 0.00 -8.58 -4.99
C ALA A 114 -1.46 -8.22 -4.63
N ASP A 115 -2.13 -9.03 -3.80
CA ASP A 115 -3.48 -8.72 -3.34
C ASP A 115 -3.39 -7.53 -2.37
N PRO A 116 -4.16 -6.44 -2.61
CA PRO A 116 -4.15 -5.26 -1.77
C PRO A 116 -4.32 -5.58 -0.29
N ARG A 117 -5.07 -6.62 0.09
CA ARG A 117 -5.45 -6.92 1.48
C ARG A 117 -4.32 -7.50 2.32
N MET A 118 -3.25 -7.96 1.68
CA MET A 118 -2.18 -8.66 2.39
C MET A 118 -1.45 -7.71 3.36
N HIS A 119 -1.49 -6.39 3.16
CA HIS A 119 -0.92 -5.47 4.14
C HIS A 119 -1.66 -5.45 5.49
N LEU A 120 -2.90 -5.95 5.57
CA LEU A 120 -3.68 -5.96 6.82
C LEU A 120 -2.99 -6.75 7.93
N ALA A 121 -2.26 -7.82 7.59
CA ALA A 121 -1.47 -8.58 8.56
C ALA A 121 -0.30 -7.77 9.15
N LEU A 122 0.19 -6.76 8.42
CA LEU A 122 1.25 -5.87 8.90
C LEU A 122 0.70 -4.71 9.76
N VAL A 123 -0.60 -4.44 9.73
CA VAL A 123 -1.20 -3.30 10.43
C VAL A 123 -0.84 -3.26 11.92
N PRO A 124 -0.89 -4.37 12.70
CA PRO A 124 -0.46 -4.34 14.10
C PRO A 124 1.00 -3.91 14.27
N LEU A 125 1.92 -4.43 13.44
CA LEU A 125 3.34 -4.09 13.48
C LEU A 125 3.60 -2.64 13.09
N LEU A 126 2.92 -2.16 12.04
CA LEU A 126 2.98 -0.77 11.61
C LEU A 126 2.40 0.17 12.67
N THR A 127 1.35 -0.25 13.37
CA THR A 127 0.74 0.52 14.46
C THR A 127 1.72 0.71 15.62
N VAL A 128 2.48 -0.33 16.00
CA VAL A 128 3.54 -0.18 17.02
C VAL A 128 4.59 0.84 16.60
N ALA A 129 5.03 0.82 15.34
CA ALA A 129 5.98 1.81 14.81
C ALA A 129 5.37 3.23 14.79
N ALA A 130 4.10 3.36 14.39
CA ALA A 130 3.36 4.62 14.42
C ALA A 130 3.24 5.18 15.85
N MET A 131 2.90 4.34 16.82
CA MET A 131 2.82 4.72 18.23
C MET A 131 4.17 5.18 18.77
N TRP A 132 5.25 4.47 18.41
CA TRP A 132 6.62 4.89 18.76
C TRP A 132 6.90 6.30 18.22
N THR A 133 6.48 6.59 16.99
CA THR A 133 6.61 7.91 16.37
C THR A 133 5.96 9.02 17.16
N VAL A 134 4.77 8.77 17.67
CA VAL A 134 4.06 9.74 18.51
C VAL A 134 4.75 9.84 19.88
N ALA A 135 5.05 8.71 20.53
CA ALA A 135 5.63 8.67 21.86
C ALA A 135 7.02 9.31 21.95
N MET A 136 7.82 9.23 20.88
CA MET A 136 9.18 9.77 20.83
C MET A 136 9.31 11.03 19.96
N ALA A 137 8.21 11.70 19.65
CA ALA A 137 8.18 12.84 18.74
C ALA A 137 9.22 13.92 19.09
N ASP A 138 9.34 14.29 20.38
CA ASP A 138 10.27 15.35 20.80
C ASP A 138 11.74 14.93 20.71
N HIS A 139 12.03 13.67 21.07
CA HIS A 139 13.36 13.08 20.92
C HIS A 139 13.78 13.06 19.45
N TRP A 140 12.86 12.73 18.55
CA TRP A 140 13.16 12.68 17.12
C TRP A 140 13.25 14.06 16.50
N ARG A 141 12.43 15.03 16.91
CA ARG A 141 12.61 16.44 16.52
C ARG A 141 14.01 16.92 16.92
N ALA A 142 14.49 16.56 18.11
CA ALA A 142 15.85 16.88 18.53
C ALA A 142 16.91 16.14 17.69
N ALA A 143 16.70 14.87 17.36
CA ALA A 143 17.59 14.10 16.49
C ALA A 143 17.62 14.63 15.04
N GLU A 144 16.47 15.04 14.50
CA GLU A 144 16.31 15.66 13.18
C GLU A 144 17.02 17.00 13.10
N ARG A 145 17.01 17.79 14.18
CA ARG A 145 17.81 19.02 14.27
C ARG A 145 19.31 18.74 14.19
N ARG A 146 19.79 17.67 14.84
CA ARG A 146 21.20 17.26 14.81
C ARG A 146 21.60 16.60 13.49
N ALA A 147 20.70 15.84 12.87
CA ALA A 147 20.94 15.09 11.66
C ALA A 147 19.80 15.34 10.65
N ARG A 148 19.90 16.47 9.93
CA ARG A 148 18.85 16.93 8.99
C ARG A 148 18.52 15.90 7.92
N TRP A 149 19.47 15.04 7.53
CA TRP A 149 19.23 13.96 6.58
C TRP A 149 18.13 12.99 7.04
N LYS A 150 17.98 12.73 8.35
CA LYS A 150 16.93 11.87 8.89
C LYS A 150 15.55 12.48 8.68
N ALA A 151 15.44 13.79 8.87
CA ALA A 151 14.21 14.53 8.61
C ALA A 151 13.84 14.47 7.13
N TRP A 152 14.83 14.66 6.25
CA TRP A 152 14.64 14.56 4.80
C TRP A 152 14.26 13.15 4.36
N ALA A 153 14.92 12.11 4.88
CA ALA A 153 14.59 10.72 4.58
C ALA A 153 13.15 10.38 5.01
N GLY A 154 12.75 10.76 6.23
CA GLY A 154 11.40 10.52 6.73
C GLY A 154 10.33 11.26 5.92
N ARG A 155 10.53 12.56 5.66
CA ARG A 155 9.59 13.34 4.82
C ARG A 155 9.56 12.87 3.37
N GLY A 156 10.71 12.48 2.82
CA GLY A 156 10.81 11.92 1.48
C GLY A 156 10.01 10.63 1.36
N ALA A 157 10.14 9.72 2.33
CA ALA A 157 9.35 8.49 2.36
C ALA A 157 7.84 8.76 2.49
N GLN A 158 7.43 9.73 3.33
CA GLN A 158 6.04 10.18 3.41
C GLN A 158 5.54 10.74 2.08
N ALA A 159 6.32 11.61 1.43
CA ALA A 159 5.97 12.20 0.14
C ALA A 159 5.84 11.14 -0.97
N LEU A 160 6.72 10.13 -0.98
CA LEU A 160 6.62 8.99 -1.89
C LEU A 160 5.33 8.20 -1.67
N LEU A 161 4.93 7.93 -0.42
CA LEU A 161 3.66 7.25 -0.13
C LEU A 161 2.45 8.07 -0.58
N VAL A 162 2.41 9.37 -0.25
CA VAL A 162 1.30 10.25 -0.67
C VAL A 162 1.22 10.35 -2.19
N THR A 163 2.36 10.50 -2.87
CA THR A 163 2.40 10.54 -4.34
C THR A 163 1.94 9.21 -4.93
N SER A 164 2.37 8.09 -4.34
CA SER A 164 1.95 6.75 -4.73
C SER A 164 0.42 6.58 -4.62
N TRP A 165 -0.19 7.02 -3.52
CA TRP A 165 -1.64 7.00 -3.38
C TRP A 165 -2.36 7.95 -4.33
N ALA A 166 -1.82 9.15 -4.55
CA ALA A 166 -2.39 10.11 -5.49
C ALA A 166 -2.40 9.56 -6.93
N LEU A 167 -1.31 8.91 -7.37
CA LEU A 167 -1.23 8.26 -8.68
C LEU A 167 -2.21 7.09 -8.80
N ASP A 168 -2.34 6.31 -7.73
CA ASP A 168 -3.27 5.17 -7.66
C ASP A 168 -4.73 5.62 -7.73
N LEU A 169 -5.08 6.70 -7.02
CA LEU A 169 -6.40 7.34 -7.11
C LEU A 169 -6.65 7.98 -8.48
N ALA A 170 -5.64 8.60 -9.08
CA ALA A 170 -5.74 9.17 -10.42
C ALA A 170 -5.96 8.08 -11.48
N GLY A 171 -5.34 6.91 -11.31
CA GLY A 171 -5.54 5.75 -12.18
C GLY A 171 -6.97 5.21 -12.16
N ASP A 172 -7.65 5.31 -11.02
CA ASP A 172 -9.04 4.87 -10.85
C ASP A 172 -10.07 6.02 -10.90
N TRP A 173 -9.67 7.19 -11.42
CA TRP A 173 -10.52 8.38 -11.39
C TRP A 173 -11.88 8.17 -12.04
N GLU A 174 -11.95 7.47 -13.17
CA GLU A 174 -13.22 7.16 -13.85
C GLU A 174 -14.17 6.36 -12.96
N ARG A 175 -13.65 5.35 -12.24
CA ARG A 175 -14.44 4.54 -11.30
C ARG A 175 -14.93 5.37 -10.12
N ILE A 176 -14.09 6.28 -9.61
CA ILE A 176 -14.45 7.22 -8.55
C ILE A 176 -15.59 8.13 -9.04
N VAL A 177 -15.49 8.70 -10.24
CA VAL A 177 -16.53 9.57 -10.81
C VAL A 177 -17.86 8.81 -10.95
N ILE A 178 -17.82 7.56 -11.43
CA ILE A 178 -19.02 6.71 -11.51
C ILE A 178 -19.60 6.44 -10.12
N LEU A 179 -18.75 6.11 -9.13
CA LEU A 179 -19.18 5.84 -7.75
C LEU A 179 -19.91 7.04 -7.12
N PHE A 180 -19.43 8.26 -7.36
CA PHE A 180 -20.06 9.49 -6.86
C PHE A 180 -21.18 10.04 -7.77
N GLY A 181 -21.47 9.35 -8.86
CA GLY A 181 -22.60 9.61 -9.75
C GLY A 181 -23.95 9.27 -9.10
N PRO A 182 -25.07 9.75 -9.69
CA PRO A 182 -26.41 9.50 -9.16
C PRO A 182 -26.75 8.00 -9.03
N GLU A 183 -26.26 7.19 -9.97
CA GLU A 183 -26.47 5.73 -9.99
C GLU A 183 -25.24 4.94 -9.49
N GLY A 184 -24.29 5.58 -8.80
CA GLY A 184 -23.06 4.93 -8.36
C GLY A 184 -23.27 3.73 -7.44
N HIS A 185 -24.39 3.73 -6.70
CA HIS A 185 -24.81 2.60 -5.85
C HIS A 185 -25.31 1.37 -6.64
N LYS A 186 -25.43 1.45 -7.97
CA LYS A 186 -25.78 0.36 -8.89
C LYS A 186 -24.67 0.07 -9.90
N ALA A 187 -23.47 0.59 -9.67
CA ALA A 187 -22.36 0.41 -10.60
C ALA A 187 -21.82 -1.04 -10.63
N HIS A 188 -22.16 -1.87 -9.63
CA HIS A 188 -21.75 -3.27 -9.52
C HIS A 188 -20.27 -3.50 -9.80
N PHE A 189 -19.40 -2.72 -9.14
CA PHE A 189 -17.96 -2.92 -9.29
C PHE A 189 -17.55 -4.29 -8.73
N ASP A 190 -16.62 -4.94 -9.42
CA ASP A 190 -15.97 -6.15 -8.96
C ASP A 190 -15.05 -5.88 -7.76
N TYR A 191 -14.82 -6.92 -6.97
CA TYR A 191 -14.00 -6.86 -5.75
C TYR A 191 -12.51 -7.13 -6.01
#